data_AF-A0A1K1P2Q6-F1
#
_entry.id   AF-A0A1K1P2Q6-F1
#
_cell.length_a   1.000
_cell.length_b   1.000
_cell.length_c   1.000
_cell.angle_alpha   90.00
_cell.angle_beta   90.00
_cell.angle_gamma   90.00
#
_symmetry.space_group_name_H-M   'P 1'
#
loop_
_entity.id
_entity.type
_entity.pdbx_description
1 polymer ?
#
loop_
_entity_poly.entity_id
_entity_poly.type
_entity_poly.pdbx_seq_one_letter_code
_entity_poly.pdbx_strand_id
1 'polypeptide(L)'
;MIVTERLKIYPADKEQMQRFIESENDEELRSAYSEMLAGCLEFPDKWEWYAMWLIELHDGTHIGDLCFKGIGDDGVPEIGYGIRDAFQGCGYASEAVKGMVGWAFRIRL
;
A
#
# COMPACT_ATOMS: atom_id res chain seq x y z
N MET A 1 -2.61 10.41 -1.02
CA MET A 1 -2.62 10.33 0.46
C MET A 1 -4.06 10.33 0.96
N ILE A 2 -4.34 9.51 1.97
CA ILE A 2 -5.60 9.41 2.71
C ILE A 2 -5.26 9.72 4.17
N VAL A 3 -6.09 10.53 4.82
CA VAL A 3 -5.96 10.84 6.24
C VAL A 3 -7.24 10.39 6.93
N THR A 4 -7.09 9.59 7.98
CA THR A 4 -8.19 9.11 8.82
C THR A 4 -8.07 9.71 10.22
N GLU A 5 -8.90 9.24 11.16
CA GLU A 5 -8.84 9.69 12.55
C GLU A 5 -7.45 9.46 13.15
N ARG A 6 -6.85 8.29 12.90
CA ARG A 6 -5.59 7.88 13.54
C ARG A 6 -4.44 7.70 12.56
N LEU A 7 -4.71 7.61 11.25
CA LEU A 7 -3.75 7.16 10.25
C LEU A 7 -3.49 8.18 9.14
N LYS A 8 -2.27 8.16 8.61
CA LYS A 8 -1.87 8.69 7.32
C LYS A 8 -1.51 7.52 6.42
N ILE A 9 -2.11 7.47 5.23
CA ILE A 9 -1.92 6.37 4.29
C ILE A 9 -1.53 6.96 2.94
N TYR A 10 -0.40 6.58 2.38
CA TYR A 10 0.11 7.20 1.15
C TYR A 10 0.93 6.22 0.31
N PRO A 11 0.88 6.33 -1.04
CA PRO A 11 1.68 5.47 -1.90
C PRO A 11 3.15 5.83 -1.73
N ALA A 12 4.00 4.81 -1.61
CA ALA A 12 5.44 4.96 -1.63
C ALA A 12 5.89 5.51 -2.99
N ASP A 13 6.87 6.40 -2.96
CA ASP A 13 7.60 6.80 -4.17
C ASP A 13 8.57 5.70 -4.63
N LYS A 14 9.18 5.92 -5.79
CA LYS A 14 10.13 4.98 -6.39
C LYS A 14 11.30 4.69 -5.44
N GLU A 15 11.89 5.72 -4.87
CA GLU A 15 13.05 5.60 -3.99
C GLU A 15 12.70 4.86 -2.70
N GLN A 16 11.52 5.07 -2.15
CA GLN A 16 10.98 4.32 -1.01
C GLN A 16 10.83 2.83 -1.36
N MET A 17 10.16 2.51 -2.47
CA MET A 17 9.97 1.13 -2.91
C MET A 17 11.31 0.41 -3.14
N GLN A 18 12.28 1.08 -3.79
CA GLN A 18 13.63 0.54 -3.98
C GLN A 18 14.32 0.23 -2.64
N ARG A 19 14.22 1.14 -1.66
CA ARG A 19 14.76 0.87 -0.32
C ARG A 19 14.11 -0.32 0.37
N PHE A 20 12.78 -0.48 0.25
CA PHE A 20 12.10 -1.65 0.80
C PHE A 20 12.61 -2.95 0.17
N ILE A 21 12.70 -2.99 -1.16
CA ILE A 21 13.22 -4.14 -1.91
C ILE A 21 14.65 -4.48 -1.49
N GLU A 22 15.52 -3.48 -1.38
CA GLU A 22 16.93 -3.67 -1.00
C GLU A 22 17.10 -4.16 0.45
N SER A 23 16.20 -3.78 1.34
CA SER A 23 16.24 -4.14 2.76
C SER A 23 15.55 -5.47 3.09
N GLU A 24 14.77 -6.02 2.16
CA GLU A 24 14.00 -7.24 2.36
C GLU A 24 14.90 -8.48 2.27
N ASN A 25 14.81 -9.34 3.28
CA ASN A 25 15.62 -10.56 3.39
C ASN A 25 14.84 -11.80 2.95
N ASP A 26 13.51 -11.74 2.94
CA ASP A 26 12.67 -12.80 2.42
C ASP A 26 12.60 -12.72 0.88
N GLU A 27 13.00 -13.80 0.21
CA GLU A 27 13.10 -13.81 -1.25
C GLU A 27 11.74 -13.71 -1.94
N GLU A 28 10.69 -14.30 -1.37
CA GLU A 28 9.33 -14.26 -1.92
C GLU A 28 8.76 -12.84 -1.80
N LEU A 29 8.90 -12.20 -0.63
CA LEU A 29 8.47 -10.82 -0.42
C LEU A 29 9.24 -9.84 -1.29
N ARG A 30 10.56 -10.01 -1.40
CA ARG A 30 11.40 -9.19 -2.27
C ARG A 30 10.98 -9.29 -3.73
N SER A 31 10.63 -10.50 -4.20
CA SER A 31 10.10 -10.70 -5.55
C SER A 31 8.78 -9.96 -5.74
N ALA A 32 7.84 -10.10 -4.79
CA ALA A 32 6.56 -9.42 -4.83
C ALA A 32 6.70 -7.88 -4.87
N TYR A 33 7.57 -7.31 -4.04
CA TYR A 33 7.84 -5.86 -4.07
C TYR A 33 8.48 -5.40 -5.39
N SER A 34 9.34 -6.23 -5.97
CA SER A 34 9.95 -5.97 -7.27
C SER A 34 8.91 -5.96 -8.40
N GLU A 35 7.95 -6.89 -8.38
CA GLU A 35 6.82 -6.93 -9.31
C GLU A 35 5.91 -5.70 -9.14
N MET A 36 5.64 -5.29 -7.91
CA MET A 36 4.88 -4.07 -7.63
C MET A 36 5.56 -2.83 -8.23
N LEU A 37 6.88 -2.68 -8.02
CA LEU A 37 7.63 -1.57 -8.59
C LEU A 37 7.66 -1.64 -10.13
N ALA A 38 7.77 -2.84 -10.71
CA ALA A 38 7.70 -3.02 -12.15
C ALA A 38 6.35 -2.54 -12.71
N GLY A 39 5.23 -2.90 -12.08
CA GLY A 39 3.90 -2.42 -12.46
C GLY A 39 3.75 -0.90 -12.35
N CYS A 40 4.33 -0.29 -11.32
CA CYS A 40 4.37 1.16 -11.18
C CYS A 40 5.13 1.85 -12.32
N LEU A 41 6.23 1.26 -12.79
CA LEU A 41 7.05 1.79 -13.87
C LEU A 41 6.43 1.56 -15.25
N GLU A 42 5.70 0.45 -15.42
CA GLU A 42 4.95 0.14 -16.64
C GLU A 42 3.72 1.06 -16.80
N PHE A 43 3.04 1.36 -15.69
CA PHE A 43 1.82 2.17 -15.67
C PHE A 43 1.96 3.39 -14.73
N PRO A 44 2.80 4.39 -15.08
CA PRO A 44 3.06 5.54 -14.21
C PRO A 44 1.80 6.38 -13.92
N ASP A 45 0.85 6.46 -14.87
CA ASP A 45 -0.43 7.15 -14.68
C ASP A 45 -1.39 6.41 -13.73
N LYS A 46 -1.04 5.17 -13.35
CA LYS A 46 -1.80 4.31 -12.44
C LYS A 46 -0.95 3.91 -11.22
N TRP A 47 0.07 4.70 -10.88
CA TRP A 47 1.03 4.39 -9.82
C TRP A 47 0.35 3.87 -8.53
N GLU A 48 -0.70 4.55 -8.09
CA GLU A 48 -1.44 4.20 -6.88
C GLU A 48 -2.09 2.81 -6.87
N TRP A 49 -2.30 2.20 -8.03
CA TRP A 49 -2.87 0.85 -8.16
C TRP A 49 -1.82 -0.27 -8.08
N TYR A 50 -0.54 0.07 -8.18
CA TYR A 50 0.57 -0.89 -8.13
C TYR A 50 1.50 -0.64 -6.95
N ALA A 51 1.54 0.59 -6.44
CA ALA A 51 2.45 0.98 -5.37
C ALA A 51 2.10 0.34 -4.04
N MET A 52 3.13 0.13 -3.23
CA MET A 52 2.97 -0.10 -1.80
C MET A 52 2.45 1.18 -1.16
N TRP A 53 1.41 1.09 -0.36
CA TRP A 53 0.91 2.19 0.46
C TRP A 53 1.36 2.01 1.90
N LEU A 54 2.05 3.00 2.42
CA LEU A 54 2.53 3.02 3.80
C LEU A 54 1.41 3.49 4.73
N ILE A 55 1.28 2.84 5.88
CA ILE A 55 0.34 3.20 6.96
C ILE A 55 1.15 3.74 8.13
N GLU A 56 0.90 4.99 8.48
CA GLU A 56 1.56 5.67 9.59
C GLU A 56 0.54 6.24 10.58
N LEU A 57 0.92 6.30 11.86
CA LEU A 57 0.26 7.18 12.82
C LEU A 57 0.55 8.65 12.49
N HIS A 58 -0.23 9.58 13.05
CA HIS A 58 -0.04 11.01 12.80
C HIS A 58 1.34 11.54 13.21
N ASP A 59 2.00 10.88 14.16
CA ASP A 59 3.36 11.18 14.63
C ASP A 59 4.49 10.66 13.71
N GLY A 60 4.14 9.97 12.62
CA GLY A 60 5.09 9.40 11.66
C GLY A 60 5.54 7.97 11.97
N THR A 61 5.02 7.35 13.04
CA THR A 61 5.30 5.94 13.32
C THR A 61 4.69 5.07 12.23
N HIS A 62 5.52 4.35 11.49
CA HIS A 62 5.08 3.38 10.49
C HIS A 62 4.59 2.08 11.15
N ILE A 63 3.32 1.75 10.93
CA ILE A 63 2.62 0.66 11.62
C ILE A 63 2.23 -0.50 10.70
N GLY A 64 2.42 -0.35 9.39
CA GLY A 64 2.08 -1.36 8.41
C GLY A 64 1.97 -0.80 7.01
N ASP A 65 1.49 -1.64 6.11
CA ASP A 65 1.44 -1.38 4.68
C ASP A 65 0.23 -2.07 4.07
N LEU A 66 -0.14 -1.62 2.88
CA LEU A 66 -1.14 -2.26 2.04
C LEU A 66 -0.79 -2.08 0.57
N CYS A 67 -1.36 -2.90 -0.28
CA CYS A 67 -1.19 -2.77 -1.73
C CYS A 67 -2.43 -3.25 -2.47
N PHE A 68 -2.58 -2.73 -3.68
CA PHE A 68 -3.43 -3.35 -4.69
C PHE A 68 -2.55 -4.15 -5.64
N LYS A 69 -3.09 -5.25 -6.18
CA LYS A 69 -2.42 -6.04 -7.22
C LYS A 69 -2.86 -5.57 -8.62
N GLY A 70 -2.90 -4.25 -8.83
CA GLY A 70 -3.48 -3.65 -10.02
C GLY A 70 -5.01 -3.74 -10.08
N ILE A 71 -5.56 -3.33 -11.23
CA ILE A 71 -6.97 -3.54 -11.59
C ILE A 71 -7.00 -4.54 -12.73
N GLY A 72 -7.65 -5.68 -12.50
CA GLY A 72 -7.93 -6.65 -13.55
C GLY A 72 -8.88 -6.09 -14.61
N ASP A 73 -8.98 -6.78 -15.74
CA ASP A 73 -9.85 -6.37 -16.86
C ASP A 73 -11.35 -6.34 -16.48
N ASP A 74 -11.73 -7.00 -15.38
CA ASP A 74 -13.07 -7.00 -14.81
C ASP A 74 -13.37 -5.76 -13.92
N GLY A 75 -12.38 -4.90 -13.69
CA GLY A 75 -12.50 -3.73 -12.84
C GLY A 75 -12.52 -4.04 -11.33
N VAL A 76 -12.15 -5.26 -10.92
CA VAL A 76 -12.19 -5.70 -9.53
C VAL A 76 -10.77 -5.84 -8.96
N PRO A 77 -10.29 -4.87 -8.17
CA PRO A 77 -8.97 -4.96 -7.55
C PRO A 77 -8.99 -5.84 -6.27
N GLU A 78 -7.90 -6.57 -6.04
CA GLU A 78 -7.60 -7.21 -4.76
C GLU A 78 -6.74 -6.28 -3.89
N ILE A 79 -7.05 -6.21 -2.59
CA ILE A 79 -6.25 -5.47 -1.60
C ILE A 79 -5.60 -6.46 -0.62
N GLY A 80 -4.27 -6.38 -0.50
CA GLY A 80 -3.50 -6.99 0.58
C GLY A 80 -3.13 -5.95 1.63
N TYR A 81 -3.09 -6.32 2.90
CA TYR A 81 -2.64 -5.44 3.99
C TYR A 81 -1.92 -6.21 5.09
N GLY A 82 -0.97 -5.54 5.74
CA GLY A 82 -0.24 -6.02 6.90
C GLY A 82 -0.17 -4.95 7.98
N ILE A 83 -0.42 -5.33 9.24
CA ILE A 83 -0.18 -4.46 10.41
C ILE A 83 0.88 -5.13 11.25
N ARG A 84 1.92 -4.37 11.63
CA ARG A 84 3.00 -4.85 12.50
C ARG A 84 2.42 -5.31 13.84
N ASP A 85 2.95 -6.42 14.38
CA ASP A 85 2.40 -7.13 15.55
C ASP A 85 2.08 -6.21 16.74
N ALA A 86 2.96 -5.25 17.03
CA ALA A 86 2.78 -4.29 18.14
C ALA A 86 1.54 -3.39 18.01
N PHE A 87 0.95 -3.28 16.83
CA PHE A 87 -0.21 -2.44 16.52
C PHE A 87 -1.46 -3.25 16.14
N GLN A 88 -1.39 -4.58 16.16
CA GLN A 88 -2.55 -5.44 15.92
C GLN A 88 -3.55 -5.38 17.09
N GLY A 89 -4.80 -5.77 16.85
CA GLY A 89 -5.87 -5.73 17.87
C GLY A 89 -6.41 -4.33 18.20
N CYS A 90 -5.85 -3.26 17.64
CA CYS A 90 -6.27 -1.87 17.86
C CYS A 90 -7.27 -1.34 16.81
N GLY A 91 -7.69 -2.19 15.85
CA GLY A 91 -8.61 -1.83 14.77
C GLY A 91 -8.00 -1.01 13.62
N TYR A 92 -6.67 -0.82 13.58
CA TYR A 92 -6.01 -0.05 12.52
C TYR A 92 -6.17 -0.66 11.13
N ALA A 93 -6.13 -1.99 10.99
CA ALA A 93 -6.37 -2.66 9.72
C ALA A 93 -7.74 -2.28 9.14
N SER A 94 -8.80 -2.35 9.95
CA SER A 94 -10.16 -2.02 9.52
C SER A 94 -10.31 -0.55 9.16
N GLU A 95 -9.65 0.35 9.88
CA GLU A 95 -9.65 1.78 9.56
C GLU A 95 -8.91 2.07 8.25
N ALA A 96 -7.73 1.48 8.06
CA ALA A 96 -6.93 1.63 6.86
C ALA A 96 -7.68 1.14 5.63
N VAL A 97 -8.22 -0.08 5.68
CA VAL A 97 -8.98 -0.68 4.57
C VAL A 97 -10.23 0.14 4.25
N LYS A 98 -10.98 0.64 5.24
CA LYS A 98 -12.12 1.54 4.98
C LYS A 98 -11.69 2.81 4.25
N GLY A 99 -10.56 3.40 4.65
CA GLY A 99 -9.97 4.54 3.95
C GLY A 99 -9.66 4.22 2.48
N MET A 100 -8.96 3.12 2.25
CA MET A 100 -8.53 2.69 0.91
C MET A 100 -9.68 2.31 0.00
N VAL A 101 -10.69 1.59 0.50
CA VAL A 101 -11.91 1.28 -0.25
C VAL A 101 -12.62 2.58 -0.66
N GLY A 102 -12.71 3.55 0.24
CA GLY A 102 -13.25 4.87 -0.08
C GLY A 102 -12.45 5.60 -1.16
N TRP A 103 -11.12 5.46 -1.19
CA TRP A 103 -10.27 6.00 -2.25
C TRP A 103 -10.51 5.28 -3.59
N ALA A 104 -10.54 3.95 -3.59
CA ALA A 104 -10.73 3.13 -4.79
C ALA A 104 -12.04 3.46 -5.53
N PHE A 105 -13.11 3.75 -4.80
CA PHE A 105 -14.38 4.16 -5.41
C PHE A 105 -14.43 5.62 -5.88
N ARG A 106 -13.47 6.47 -5.49
CA ARG A 106 -13.41 7.89 -5.90
C ARG A 106 -12.51 8.13 -7.09
N ILE A 107 -11.45 7.34 -7.25
CA ILE A 107 -10.53 7.51 -8.36
C ILE A 107 -11.22 7.05 -9.65
N ARG A 108 -11.21 7.90 -10.67
CA ARG A 108 -11.71 7.55 -12.01
C ARG A 108 -10.56 6.93 -12.80
N LEU A 109 -10.83 5.77 -13.40
CA LEU A 109 -9.93 5.09 -14.33
C LEU A 109 -9.90 5.77 -15.69
#